data_AF-A0A8T3ZKK2-F1
#
_entry.id   AF-A0A8T3ZKK2-F1
#
_cell.length_a   1.000
_cell.length_b   1.000
_cell.length_c   1.000
_cell.angle_alpha   90.00
_cell.angle_beta   90.00
_cell.angle_gamma   90.00
#
_symmetry.space_group_name_H-M   'P 1'
#
loop_
_entity.id
_entity.type
_entity.pdbx_description
1 polymer ?
#
loop_
_entity_poly.entity_id
_entity_poly.type
_entity_poly.pdbx_seq_one_letter_code
_entity_poly.pdbx_strand_id
1 'polypeptide(L)'
;MHISHPLIKPDSIESRTYQESVLLSAVNKNILCVLPTGLGKTPIAVLLAANRLEKFPESRILVTAPTRPLVNQHYKSFADFLTLDANGLAVITGVIAPEKREEIYKNKKIIFATPQTIENDLKENRLSLNDFSLLVLDEVHHAIGGYAYLFIAKKYLEDAKNPRILGLTASPGGDRAKIDEICKNTGLEAVEIRTENDEDVKPYIKEKGVEWISVDLPESFDNIRQLLKAAYNQRVDALRKMWLVKRKVPSKKDLLVLQGNLMAKIRSGNKNAFIGLSLVLPAIKIEHATGLLETQGIPILENYWKKLRAEESKYSKALVKDKAISNAMWMTNRLCEEGYRHPKMSKLCSIINSELKQKPESKIIVFASFRDTVSEIYSVLGRIDKAKPVEFIGQGSRLSGK
;
A
#
# COMPACT_ATOMS: atom_id res chain seq x y z
N MET A 1 -14.67 28.87 11.74
CA MET A 1 -15.84 28.48 12.56
C MET A 1 -15.61 27.06 13.02
N HIS A 2 -16.03 26.70 14.23
CA HIS A 2 -15.92 25.32 14.75
C HIS A 2 -17.31 24.69 14.85
N ILE A 3 -17.37 23.37 14.80
CA ILE A 3 -18.61 22.63 14.99
C ILE A 3 -19.04 22.73 16.46
N SER A 4 -20.31 23.05 16.70
CA SER A 4 -20.93 23.08 18.02
C SER A 4 -21.91 21.92 18.16
N HIS A 5 -21.66 21.02 19.12
CA HIS A 5 -22.53 19.88 19.43
C HIS A 5 -22.30 19.45 20.90
N PRO A 6 -23.34 19.05 21.66
CA PRO A 6 -23.21 18.75 23.10
C PRO A 6 -22.16 17.67 23.45
N LEU A 7 -22.01 16.69 22.55
CA LEU A 7 -21.03 15.60 22.69
C LEU A 7 -19.64 15.88 22.08
N ILE A 8 -19.41 17.07 21.51
CA ILE A 8 -18.14 17.45 20.88
C ILE A 8 -17.47 18.53 21.74
N LYS A 9 -16.17 18.39 22.00
CA LYS A 9 -15.43 19.39 22.78
C LYS A 9 -15.41 20.71 22.01
N PRO A 10 -15.63 21.85 22.69
CA PRO A 10 -15.54 23.18 22.06
C PRO A 10 -14.22 23.37 21.32
N ASP A 11 -14.28 24.03 20.16
CA ASP A 11 -13.12 24.37 19.32
C ASP A 11 -12.23 23.19 18.86
N SER A 12 -12.70 21.95 19.01
CA SER A 12 -11.91 20.77 18.67
C SER A 12 -12.01 20.36 17.20
N ILE A 13 -13.15 20.65 16.54
CA ILE A 13 -13.38 20.32 15.13
C ILE A 13 -13.68 21.60 14.35
N GLU A 14 -12.83 21.93 13.39
CA GLU A 14 -13.05 23.00 12.42
C GLU A 14 -14.21 22.65 11.49
N SER A 15 -15.14 23.58 11.28
CA SER A 15 -16.23 23.43 10.32
C SER A 15 -15.67 23.46 8.90
N ARG A 16 -15.97 22.40 8.14
CA ARG A 16 -15.62 22.27 6.73
C ARG A 16 -16.85 21.85 5.94
N THR A 17 -17.19 22.63 4.91
CA THR A 17 -18.43 22.45 4.14
C THR A 17 -18.56 21.05 3.53
N TYR A 18 -17.48 20.49 2.99
CA TYR A 18 -17.51 19.12 2.46
C TYR A 18 -17.76 18.08 3.55
N GLN A 19 -17.21 18.26 4.76
CA GLN A 19 -17.42 17.32 5.87
C GLN A 19 -18.87 17.36 6.36
N GLU A 20 -19.46 18.56 6.43
CA GLU A 20 -20.87 18.75 6.77
C GLU A 20 -21.80 18.13 5.73
N SER A 21 -21.51 18.34 4.43
CA SER A 21 -22.26 17.72 3.33
C SER A 21 -22.24 16.19 3.41
N VAL A 22 -21.05 15.61 3.63
CA VAL A 22 -20.91 14.15 3.79
C VAL A 22 -21.62 13.66 5.04
N LEU A 23 -21.53 14.40 6.16
CA LEU A 23 -22.22 14.07 7.41
C LEU A 23 -23.75 14.05 7.21
N LEU A 24 -24.32 15.04 6.51
CA LEU A 24 -25.75 15.08 6.21
C LEU A 24 -26.22 13.84 5.43
N SER A 25 -25.40 13.37 4.48
CA SER A 25 -25.65 12.11 3.76
C SER A 25 -25.58 10.91 4.71
N ALA A 26 -24.55 10.85 5.56
CA ALA A 26 -24.30 9.77 6.51
C ALA A 26 -25.35 9.65 7.63
N VAL A 27 -25.99 10.75 8.03
CA VAL A 27 -27.09 10.72 9.00
C VAL A 27 -28.30 9.97 8.41
N ASN A 28 -28.55 10.16 7.10
CA ASN A 28 -29.75 9.67 6.41
C ASN A 28 -29.58 8.31 5.73
N LYS A 29 -28.37 7.95 5.30
CA LYS A 29 -28.10 6.73 4.52
C LYS A 29 -26.85 6.00 5.00
N ASN A 30 -26.75 4.71 4.69
CA ASN A 30 -25.49 4.00 4.82
C ASN A 30 -24.57 4.46 3.70
N ILE A 31 -23.42 5.06 4.00
CA ILE A 31 -22.59 5.67 2.96
C ILE A 31 -21.18 5.10 2.88
N LEU A 32 -20.68 5.03 1.65
CA LEU A 32 -19.26 4.90 1.34
C LEU A 32 -18.66 6.30 1.19
N CYS A 33 -17.88 6.73 2.17
CA CYS A 33 -17.16 8.00 2.16
C CYS A 33 -15.74 7.78 1.62
N VAL A 34 -15.47 8.36 0.46
CA VAL A 34 -14.18 8.33 -0.23
C VAL A 34 -13.55 9.71 -0.16
N LEU A 35 -12.58 9.86 0.73
CA LEU A 35 -11.83 11.11 0.91
C LEU A 35 -10.32 10.86 0.92
N PRO A 36 -9.52 11.62 0.15
CA PRO A 36 -8.07 11.64 0.26
C PRO A 36 -7.57 11.71 1.70
N THR A 37 -6.43 11.05 1.95
CA THR A 37 -5.80 11.08 3.28
C THR A 37 -5.43 12.51 3.66
N GLY A 38 -5.76 12.91 4.89
CA GLY A 38 -5.53 14.27 5.39
C GLY A 38 -6.75 15.19 5.32
N LEU A 39 -7.82 14.81 4.61
CA LEU A 39 -9.08 15.58 4.56
C LEU A 39 -10.06 15.27 5.72
N GLY A 40 -9.59 14.60 6.78
CA GLY A 40 -10.38 14.43 7.99
C GLY A 40 -11.57 13.46 7.87
N LYS A 41 -11.32 12.21 7.43
CA LYS A 41 -12.29 11.10 7.54
C LYS A 41 -12.72 10.84 8.99
N THR A 42 -11.78 10.92 9.93
CA THR A 42 -12.04 10.66 11.36
C THR A 42 -13.03 11.67 11.98
N PRO A 43 -12.90 13.00 11.78
CA PRO A 43 -13.94 13.96 12.17
C PRO A 43 -15.36 13.59 11.72
N ILE A 44 -15.57 13.13 10.48
CA ILE A 44 -16.89 12.72 9.99
C ILE A 44 -17.44 11.55 10.82
N ALA A 45 -16.60 10.56 11.12
CA ALA A 45 -17.01 9.42 11.95
C ALA A 45 -17.34 9.83 13.38
N VAL A 46 -16.58 10.76 13.96
CA VAL A 46 -16.83 11.31 15.29
C VAL A 46 -18.15 12.09 15.35
N LEU A 47 -18.38 12.97 14.38
CA LEU A 47 -19.61 13.77 14.29
C LEU A 47 -20.84 12.88 14.10
N LEU A 48 -20.74 11.84 13.27
CA LEU A 48 -21.81 10.87 13.11
C LEU A 48 -22.03 10.07 14.39
N ALA A 49 -20.97 9.62 15.07
CA ALA A 49 -21.10 8.92 16.36
C ALA A 49 -21.79 9.80 17.41
N ALA A 50 -21.43 11.08 17.51
CA ALA A 50 -22.05 12.05 18.39
C ALA A 50 -23.55 12.24 18.07
N ASN A 51 -23.90 12.42 16.79
CA ASN A 51 -25.30 12.52 16.36
C ASN A 51 -26.11 11.26 16.71
N ARG A 52 -25.52 10.07 16.54
CA ARG A 52 -26.18 8.80 16.85
C ARG A 52 -26.39 8.59 18.34
N LEU A 53 -25.40 8.95 19.17
CA LEU A 53 -25.52 8.88 20.62
C LEU A 53 -26.49 9.92 21.19
N GLU A 54 -26.60 11.10 20.59
CA GLU A 54 -27.61 12.09 20.96
C GLU A 54 -29.03 11.58 20.62
N LYS A 55 -29.22 11.04 19.41
CA LYS A 55 -30.52 10.51 18.96
C LYS A 55 -30.92 9.21 19.67
N PHE A 56 -29.95 8.37 20.02
CA PHE A 56 -30.16 7.09 20.69
C PHE A 56 -29.20 6.96 21.90
N PRO A 57 -29.52 7.59 23.05
CA PRO A 57 -28.62 7.64 24.21
C PRO A 57 -28.20 6.28 24.73
N GLU A 58 -29.08 5.28 24.68
CA GLU A 58 -28.80 3.91 25.16
C GLU A 58 -28.02 3.04 24.16
N SER A 59 -27.78 3.56 22.95
CA SER A 59 -27.06 2.81 21.92
C SER A 59 -25.54 2.88 22.10
N ARG A 60 -24.86 2.05 21.30
CA ARG A 60 -23.40 1.94 21.23
C ARG A 60 -22.90 2.15 19.80
N ILE A 61 -21.63 2.46 19.68
CA ILE A 61 -20.93 2.69 18.42
C ILE A 61 -19.79 1.69 18.30
N LEU A 62 -19.69 1.03 17.14
CA LEU A 62 -18.59 0.12 16.83
C LEU A 62 -17.72 0.72 15.73
N VAL A 63 -16.45 0.96 16.03
CA VAL A 63 -15.45 1.45 15.07
C VAL A 63 -14.45 0.34 14.81
N THR A 64 -14.31 -0.05 13.55
CA THR A 64 -13.42 -1.14 13.14
C THR A 64 -12.32 -0.64 12.23
N ALA A 65 -11.07 -1.07 12.46
CA ALA A 65 -9.94 -0.72 11.60
C ALA A 65 -8.97 -1.90 11.42
N PRO A 66 -8.30 -2.05 10.26
CA PRO A 66 -7.59 -3.29 9.92
C PRO A 66 -6.43 -3.67 10.85
N THR A 67 -5.83 -2.69 11.54
CA THR A 67 -4.63 -2.92 12.36
C THR A 67 -4.78 -2.32 13.75
N ARG A 68 -4.09 -2.91 14.75
CA ARG A 68 -4.07 -2.40 16.13
C ARG A 68 -3.59 -0.94 16.23
N PRO A 69 -2.54 -0.49 15.51
CA PRO A 69 -2.16 0.92 15.51
C PRO A 69 -3.29 1.84 15.03
N LEU A 70 -4.01 1.48 13.96
CA LEU A 70 -5.15 2.28 13.47
C LEU A 70 -6.30 2.31 14.48
N VAL A 71 -6.61 1.17 15.09
CA VAL A 71 -7.61 1.09 16.18
C VAL A 71 -7.25 2.05 17.33
N ASN A 72 -5.99 2.04 17.78
CA ASN A 72 -5.53 2.94 18.83
C ASN A 72 -5.52 4.42 18.38
N GLN A 73 -5.23 4.69 17.11
CA GLN A 73 -5.29 6.04 16.55
C GLN A 73 -6.72 6.59 16.55
N HIS A 74 -7.71 5.78 16.16
CA HIS A 74 -9.12 6.15 16.22
C HIS A 74 -9.58 6.36 17.67
N TYR A 75 -9.22 5.47 18.59
CA TYR A 75 -9.52 5.64 20.02
C TYR A 75 -9.02 6.98 20.54
N LYS A 76 -7.74 7.33 20.29
CA LYS A 76 -7.16 8.62 20.70
C LYS A 76 -7.90 9.79 20.08
N SER A 77 -8.13 9.74 18.76
CA SER A 77 -8.83 10.82 18.05
C SER A 77 -10.24 11.04 18.59
N PHE A 78 -11.00 9.97 18.83
CA PHE A 78 -12.34 10.07 19.42
C PHE A 78 -12.29 10.62 20.85
N ALA A 79 -11.33 10.18 21.67
CA ALA A 79 -11.14 10.72 23.02
C ALA A 79 -10.73 12.21 23.01
N ASP A 80 -10.00 12.65 21.99
CA ASP A 80 -9.59 14.04 21.83
C ASP A 80 -10.78 14.94 21.45
N PHE A 81 -11.69 14.46 20.60
CA PHE A 81 -12.82 15.25 20.09
C PHE A 81 -14.11 15.16 20.92
N LEU A 82 -14.41 14.02 21.58
CA LEU A 82 -15.68 13.82 22.29
C LEU A 82 -15.63 14.34 23.73
N THR A 83 -16.73 14.89 24.24
CA THR A 83 -16.88 15.25 25.66
C THR A 83 -17.12 14.04 26.56
N LEU A 84 -17.32 12.84 25.99
CA LEU A 84 -17.48 11.60 26.76
C LEU A 84 -16.27 11.34 27.66
N ASP A 85 -16.54 10.88 28.88
CA ASP A 85 -15.50 10.37 29.77
C ASP A 85 -14.74 9.22 29.09
N ALA A 86 -13.44 9.13 29.35
CA ALA A 86 -12.58 8.06 28.87
C ALA A 86 -13.11 6.67 29.24
N ASN A 87 -13.86 6.57 30.35
CA ASN A 87 -14.54 5.34 30.75
C ASN A 87 -15.65 4.89 29.79
N GLY A 88 -16.17 5.76 28.92
CA GLY A 88 -17.16 5.40 27.91
C GLY A 88 -16.57 4.78 26.64
N LEU A 89 -15.24 4.83 26.47
CA LEU A 89 -14.53 4.33 25.29
C LEU A 89 -13.73 3.08 25.66
N ALA A 90 -13.59 2.12 24.75
CA ALA A 90 -12.68 0.99 24.94
C ALA A 90 -12.06 0.48 23.64
N VAL A 91 -10.79 0.10 23.74
CA VAL A 91 -10.09 -0.66 22.70
C VAL A 91 -10.15 -2.14 23.04
N ILE A 92 -10.66 -2.93 22.11
CA ILE A 92 -10.65 -4.38 22.20
C ILE A 92 -9.53 -4.94 21.34
N THR A 93 -8.67 -5.72 21.99
CA THR A 93 -7.59 -6.45 21.33
C THR A 93 -7.74 -7.94 21.62
N GLY A 94 -7.19 -8.78 20.74
CA GLY A 94 -7.15 -10.23 20.95
C GLY A 94 -6.32 -10.70 22.15
N VAL A 95 -5.75 -9.80 22.95
CA VAL A 95 -5.03 -10.14 24.20
C VAL A 95 -5.97 -10.12 25.42
N ILE A 96 -7.10 -9.41 25.33
CA ILE A 96 -8.08 -9.31 26.42
C ILE A 96 -8.84 -10.65 26.50
N ALA A 97 -8.97 -11.22 27.69
CA ALA A 97 -9.72 -12.46 27.90
C ALA A 97 -11.18 -12.34 27.43
N PRO A 98 -11.77 -13.40 26.83
CA PRO A 98 -13.13 -13.35 26.28
C PRO A 98 -14.21 -12.80 27.21
N GLU A 99 -14.22 -13.23 28.47
CA GLU A 99 -15.23 -12.86 29.47
C GLU A 99 -15.18 -11.34 29.75
N LYS A 100 -13.97 -10.78 29.79
CA LYS A 100 -13.76 -9.33 29.94
C LYS A 100 -14.22 -8.57 28.70
N ARG A 101 -14.10 -9.15 27.50
CA ARG A 101 -14.60 -8.51 26.26
C ARG A 101 -16.12 -8.37 26.29
N GLU A 102 -16.84 -9.40 26.74
CA GLU A 102 -18.30 -9.34 26.90
C GLU A 102 -18.76 -8.21 27.83
N GLU A 103 -18.09 -8.05 28.97
CA GLU A 103 -18.36 -6.97 29.90
C GLU A 103 -18.09 -5.59 29.27
N ILE A 104 -17.00 -5.46 28.52
CA ILE A 104 -16.66 -4.23 27.78
C ILE A 104 -17.76 -3.90 26.75
N TYR A 105 -18.22 -4.89 25.97
CA TYR A 105 -19.28 -4.67 24.99
C TYR A 105 -20.57 -4.15 25.64
N LYS A 106 -20.89 -4.59 26.86
CA LYS A 106 -22.07 -4.16 27.61
C LYS A 106 -21.89 -2.77 28.23
N ASN A 107 -20.72 -2.45 28.76
CA ASN A 107 -20.55 -1.26 29.61
C ASN A 107 -20.01 -0.03 28.87
N LYS A 108 -19.52 -0.17 27.63
CA LYS A 108 -18.89 0.94 26.88
C LYS A 108 -19.80 1.47 25.78
N LYS A 109 -19.78 2.79 25.59
CA LYS A 109 -20.58 3.50 24.56
C LYS A 109 -19.92 3.43 23.19
N ILE A 110 -18.58 3.48 23.13
CA ILE A 110 -17.84 3.40 21.87
C ILE A 110 -16.73 2.36 21.99
N ILE A 111 -16.75 1.40 21.08
CA ILE A 111 -15.82 0.28 21.04
C ILE A 111 -14.98 0.34 19.77
N PHE A 112 -13.67 0.22 19.92
CA PHE A 112 -12.69 0.20 18.83
C PHE A 112 -12.06 -1.19 18.75
N ALA A 113 -12.11 -1.83 17.59
CA ALA A 113 -11.62 -3.20 17.46
C ALA A 113 -11.09 -3.53 16.07
N THR A 114 -10.27 -4.57 15.97
CA THR A 114 -9.94 -5.17 14.68
C THR A 114 -11.10 -6.02 14.17
N PRO A 115 -11.36 -6.06 12.85
CA PRO A 115 -12.49 -6.80 12.26
C PRO A 115 -12.51 -8.28 12.67
N GLN A 116 -11.34 -8.92 12.71
CA GLN A 116 -11.20 -10.34 13.06
C GLN A 116 -11.67 -10.63 14.49
N THR A 117 -11.43 -9.69 15.43
CA THR A 117 -11.89 -9.87 16.82
C THR A 117 -13.40 -9.80 16.92
N ILE A 118 -14.01 -8.83 16.23
CA ILE A 118 -15.47 -8.69 16.17
C ILE A 118 -16.11 -9.91 15.51
N GLU A 119 -15.60 -10.35 14.36
CA GLU A 119 -16.11 -11.53 13.66
C GLU A 119 -16.09 -12.78 14.56
N ASN A 120 -14.99 -13.01 15.27
CA ASN A 120 -14.87 -14.16 16.18
C ASN A 120 -15.86 -14.06 17.35
N ASP A 121 -15.95 -12.89 17.99
CA ASP A 121 -16.87 -12.71 19.13
C ASP A 121 -18.35 -12.78 18.72
N LEU A 122 -18.69 -12.42 17.47
CA LEU A 122 -20.03 -12.64 16.91
C LEU A 122 -20.30 -14.12 16.65
N LYS A 123 -19.36 -14.86 16.05
CA LYS A 123 -19.51 -16.30 15.77
C LYS A 123 -19.62 -17.14 17.03
N GLU A 124 -18.94 -16.72 18.09
CA GLU A 124 -18.95 -17.38 19.40
C GLU A 124 -20.08 -16.85 20.31
N ASN A 125 -21.01 -16.03 19.79
CA ASN A 125 -22.16 -15.45 20.50
C ASN A 125 -21.80 -14.63 21.76
N ARG A 126 -20.59 -14.05 21.80
CA ARG A 126 -20.12 -13.16 22.87
C ARG A 126 -20.54 -11.71 22.68
N LEU A 127 -20.78 -11.33 21.43
CA LEU A 127 -21.22 -9.99 21.04
C LEU A 127 -22.59 -10.05 20.38
N SER A 128 -23.50 -9.19 20.82
CA SER A 128 -24.76 -8.88 20.10
C SER A 128 -24.68 -7.46 19.55
N LEU A 129 -25.14 -7.27 18.31
CA LEU A 129 -25.16 -5.97 17.64
C LEU A 129 -26.48 -5.19 17.83
N ASN A 130 -27.44 -5.75 18.57
CA ASN A 130 -28.80 -5.20 18.70
C ASN A 130 -28.82 -3.75 19.22
N ASP A 131 -27.93 -3.42 20.15
CA ASP A 131 -27.86 -2.12 20.78
C ASP A 131 -26.81 -1.18 20.14
N PHE A 132 -26.27 -1.55 18.98
CA PHE A 132 -25.32 -0.71 18.24
C PHE A 132 -26.06 0.12 17.18
N SER A 133 -25.97 1.44 17.27
CA SER A 133 -26.65 2.36 16.35
C SER A 133 -25.75 2.88 15.22
N LEU A 134 -24.45 2.56 15.25
CA LEU A 134 -23.50 2.89 14.19
C LEU A 134 -22.39 1.84 14.10
N LEU A 135 -22.10 1.42 12.87
CA LEU A 135 -20.92 0.64 12.50
C LEU A 135 -20.02 1.47 11.57
N VAL A 136 -18.80 1.76 12.00
CA VAL A 136 -17.78 2.43 11.18
C VAL A 136 -16.79 1.37 10.68
N LEU A 137 -16.65 1.30 9.35
CA LEU A 137 -15.72 0.40 8.66
C LEU A 137 -14.58 1.24 8.08
N ASP A 138 -13.44 1.32 8.79
CA ASP A 138 -12.26 2.00 8.28
C ASP A 138 -11.51 1.14 7.25
N GLU A 139 -10.95 1.76 6.21
CA GLU A 139 -10.39 1.07 5.05
C GLU A 139 -11.35 0.01 4.47
N VAL A 140 -12.62 0.40 4.30
CA VAL A 140 -13.72 -0.47 3.82
C VAL A 140 -13.45 -1.07 2.42
N HIS A 141 -12.46 -0.57 1.70
CA HIS A 141 -11.98 -1.17 0.45
C HIS A 141 -11.42 -2.60 0.62
N HIS A 142 -11.20 -3.05 1.86
CA HIS A 142 -10.92 -4.43 2.21
C HIS A 142 -12.16 -5.34 2.24
N ALA A 143 -13.38 -4.82 2.15
CA ALA A 143 -14.64 -5.57 2.18
C ALA A 143 -14.93 -6.35 0.87
N ILE A 144 -13.93 -7.09 0.39
CA ILE A 144 -13.99 -8.00 -0.76
C ILE A 144 -13.31 -9.32 -0.40
N GLY A 145 -13.54 -10.37 -1.20
CA GLY A 145 -12.76 -11.62 -1.10
C GLY A 145 -12.84 -12.37 0.24
N GLY A 146 -13.98 -12.28 0.94
CA GLY A 146 -14.21 -13.02 2.19
C GLY A 146 -13.60 -12.38 3.44
N TYR A 147 -13.24 -11.09 3.39
CA TYR A 147 -12.76 -10.37 4.56
C TYR A 147 -13.83 -10.25 5.67
N ALA A 148 -13.41 -10.16 6.93
CA ALA A 148 -14.29 -10.10 8.10
C ALA A 148 -15.42 -9.04 8.01
N TYR A 149 -15.19 -7.94 7.29
CA TYR A 149 -16.20 -6.90 7.06
C TYR A 149 -17.49 -7.41 6.41
N LEU A 150 -17.42 -8.39 5.52
CA LEU A 150 -18.61 -8.95 4.87
C LEU A 150 -19.55 -9.56 5.92
N PHE A 151 -18.99 -10.38 6.81
CA PHE A 151 -19.76 -11.04 7.86
C PHE A 151 -20.31 -10.03 8.87
N ILE A 152 -19.47 -9.10 9.34
CA ILE A 152 -19.87 -8.10 10.34
C ILE A 152 -20.98 -7.19 9.82
N ALA A 153 -20.84 -6.66 8.59
CA ALA A 153 -21.82 -5.76 8.02
C ALA A 153 -23.17 -6.46 7.81
N LYS A 154 -23.16 -7.68 7.28
CA LYS A 154 -24.37 -8.49 7.13
C LYS A 154 -25.06 -8.72 8.48
N LYS A 155 -24.29 -9.20 9.48
CA LYS A 155 -24.83 -9.47 10.82
C LYS A 155 -25.36 -8.20 11.50
N TYR A 156 -24.69 -7.07 11.30
CA TYR A 156 -25.12 -5.77 11.82
C TYR A 156 -26.46 -5.33 11.24
N LEU A 157 -26.66 -5.48 9.92
CA LEU A 157 -27.92 -5.15 9.25
C LEU A 157 -29.08 -6.07 9.67
N GLU A 158 -28.78 -7.32 10.02
CA GLU A 158 -29.78 -8.28 10.52
C GLU A 158 -30.18 -8.01 11.98
N ASP A 159 -29.23 -7.66 12.84
CA ASP A 159 -29.42 -7.62 14.30
C ASP A 159 -29.74 -6.21 14.84
N ALA A 160 -29.15 -5.15 14.29
CA ALA A 160 -29.20 -3.82 14.89
C ALA A 160 -30.61 -3.19 14.81
N LYS A 161 -31.10 -2.67 15.94
CA LYS A 161 -32.43 -2.00 16.00
C LYS A 161 -32.49 -0.71 15.18
N ASN A 162 -31.37 0.02 15.14
CA ASN A 162 -31.24 1.30 14.45
C ASN A 162 -29.97 1.27 13.59
N PRO A 163 -29.95 0.54 12.47
CA PRO A 163 -28.71 0.33 11.72
C PRO A 163 -28.25 1.62 11.02
N ARG A 164 -26.96 1.95 11.16
CA ARG A 164 -26.26 2.90 10.30
C ARG A 164 -24.84 2.43 10.04
N ILE A 165 -24.41 2.44 8.78
CA ILE A 165 -23.05 2.06 8.39
C ILE A 165 -22.35 3.24 7.72
N LEU A 166 -21.12 3.52 8.18
CA LEU A 166 -20.20 4.47 7.56
C LEU A 166 -18.95 3.71 7.11
N GLY A 167 -18.81 3.52 5.80
CA GLY A 167 -17.59 3.00 5.20
C GLY A 167 -16.62 4.15 4.90
N LEU A 168 -15.38 4.08 5.38
CA LEU A 168 -14.35 5.07 5.13
C LEU A 168 -13.24 4.47 4.27
N THR A 169 -12.80 5.19 3.24
CA THR A 169 -11.60 4.81 2.48
C THR A 169 -10.92 6.01 1.84
N ALA A 170 -9.60 5.94 1.65
CA ALA A 170 -8.89 6.87 0.77
C ALA A 170 -9.11 6.56 -0.72
N SER A 171 -9.33 5.28 -1.04
CA SER A 171 -9.52 4.79 -2.40
C SER A 171 -10.27 3.46 -2.36
N PRO A 172 -11.47 3.36 -2.95
CA PRO A 172 -12.22 2.11 -2.98
C PRO A 172 -11.68 1.11 -4.03
N GLY A 173 -10.68 1.50 -4.83
CA GLY A 173 -10.20 0.78 -6.00
C GLY A 173 -10.55 1.51 -7.30
N GLY A 174 -9.74 1.32 -8.34
CA GLY A 174 -9.83 2.09 -9.59
C GLY A 174 -10.93 1.67 -10.57
N ASP A 175 -11.85 0.79 -10.18
CA ASP A 175 -12.92 0.28 -11.05
C ASP A 175 -14.27 0.36 -10.33
N ARG A 176 -15.29 0.83 -11.06
CA ARG A 176 -16.68 0.91 -10.62
C ARG A 176 -17.21 -0.44 -10.15
N ALA A 177 -16.84 -1.53 -10.82
CA ALA A 177 -17.29 -2.87 -10.43
C ALA A 177 -16.88 -3.24 -8.99
N LYS A 178 -15.71 -2.77 -8.56
CA LYS A 178 -15.21 -2.99 -7.19
C LYS A 178 -15.95 -2.13 -6.17
N ILE A 179 -16.30 -0.89 -6.53
CA ILE A 179 -17.13 -0.01 -5.68
C ILE A 179 -18.50 -0.65 -5.46
N ASP A 180 -19.13 -1.14 -6.53
CA ASP A 180 -20.44 -1.79 -6.49
C ASP A 180 -20.39 -3.07 -5.63
N GLU A 181 -19.31 -3.86 -5.75
CA GLU A 181 -19.07 -5.03 -4.90
C GLU A 181 -18.99 -4.67 -3.41
N ILE A 182 -18.20 -3.64 -3.07
CA ILE A 182 -18.08 -3.14 -1.68
C ILE A 182 -19.46 -2.71 -1.16
N CYS A 183 -20.20 -1.90 -1.92
CA CYS A 183 -21.50 -1.38 -1.50
C CYS A 183 -22.50 -2.51 -1.26
N LYS A 184 -22.57 -3.47 -2.20
CA LYS A 184 -23.41 -4.66 -2.08
C LYS A 184 -23.05 -5.50 -0.85
N ASN A 185 -21.76 -5.72 -0.62
CA ASN A 185 -21.27 -6.56 0.47
C ASN A 185 -21.52 -5.95 1.86
N THR A 186 -21.58 -4.62 1.95
CA THR A 186 -21.65 -3.89 3.22
C THR A 186 -22.99 -3.19 3.44
N GLY A 187 -23.92 -3.25 2.48
CA GLY A 187 -25.22 -2.57 2.56
C GLY A 187 -25.11 -1.04 2.54
N LEU A 188 -24.11 -0.51 1.84
CA LEU A 188 -23.97 0.93 1.60
C LEU A 188 -24.89 1.35 0.44
N GLU A 189 -25.64 2.41 0.66
CA GLU A 189 -26.73 2.89 -0.19
C GLU A 189 -26.33 4.09 -1.04
N ALA A 190 -25.30 4.85 -0.62
CA ALA A 190 -24.78 5.99 -1.34
C ALA A 190 -23.26 6.06 -1.27
N VAL A 191 -22.65 6.70 -2.27
CA VAL A 191 -21.21 6.92 -2.36
C VAL A 191 -20.95 8.41 -2.37
N GLU A 192 -20.27 8.91 -1.35
CA GLU A 192 -19.80 10.28 -1.24
C GLU A 192 -18.32 10.32 -1.59
N ILE A 193 -17.99 10.84 -2.77
CA ILE A 193 -16.60 11.00 -3.21
C ILE A 193 -16.25 12.47 -3.13
N ARG A 194 -15.08 12.79 -2.57
CA ARG A 194 -14.42 14.06 -2.84
C ARG A 194 -12.99 13.88 -3.29
N THR A 195 -12.52 14.76 -4.16
CA THR A 195 -11.16 14.83 -4.67
C THR A 195 -10.45 16.08 -4.18
N GLU A 196 -9.13 16.13 -4.36
CA GLU A 196 -8.36 17.35 -4.04
C GLU A 196 -8.75 18.55 -4.94
N ASN A 197 -9.49 18.32 -6.03
CA ASN A 197 -9.85 19.35 -7.00
C ASN A 197 -11.27 19.89 -6.82
N ASP A 198 -12.07 19.32 -5.91
CA ASP A 198 -13.46 19.74 -5.71
C ASP A 198 -13.51 21.13 -5.05
N GLU A 199 -14.48 21.94 -5.44
CA GLU A 199 -14.60 23.34 -5.00
C GLU A 199 -14.80 23.47 -3.48
N ASP A 200 -15.52 22.53 -2.88
CA ASP A 200 -15.76 22.46 -1.44
C ASP A 200 -14.55 21.92 -0.65
N VAL A 201 -13.55 21.32 -1.32
CA VAL A 201 -12.34 20.78 -0.68
C VAL A 201 -11.14 21.69 -0.86
N LYS A 202 -10.96 22.30 -2.05
CA LYS A 202 -9.82 23.17 -2.42
C LYS A 202 -9.38 24.15 -1.32
N PRO A 203 -10.28 24.86 -0.60
CA PRO A 203 -9.88 25.81 0.44
C PRO A 203 -9.09 25.19 1.61
N TYR A 204 -9.22 23.87 1.81
CA TYR A 204 -8.64 23.15 2.94
C TYR A 204 -7.37 22.36 2.57
N ILE A 205 -6.96 22.40 1.31
CA ILE A 205 -5.78 21.67 0.82
C ILE A 205 -4.57 22.57 0.86
N LYS A 206 -3.50 22.07 1.49
CA LYS A 206 -2.19 22.69 1.37
C LYS A 206 -1.61 22.36 0.01
N GLU A 207 -1.19 23.38 -0.73
CA GLU A 207 -0.50 23.20 -2.00
C GLU A 207 0.72 22.26 -1.82
N LYS A 208 0.81 21.25 -2.67
CA LYS A 208 1.97 20.35 -2.76
C LYS A 208 2.78 20.78 -3.97
N GLY A 209 3.96 21.35 -3.74
CA GLY A 209 4.94 21.56 -4.80
C GLY A 209 5.55 20.22 -5.21
N VAL A 210 5.36 19.81 -6.47
CA VAL A 210 6.01 18.63 -7.05
C VAL A 210 7.03 19.10 -8.07
N GLU A 211 8.31 18.87 -7.77
CA GLU A 211 9.41 19.14 -8.70
C GLU A 211 9.91 17.83 -9.30
N TRP A 212 9.77 17.69 -10.62
CA TRP A 212 10.28 16.54 -11.37
C TRP A 212 11.72 16.79 -11.82
N ILE A 213 12.66 16.14 -11.15
CA ILE A 213 14.09 16.21 -11.49
C ILE A 213 14.45 14.98 -12.33
N SER A 214 14.64 15.18 -13.65
CA SER A 214 15.20 14.15 -14.51
C SER A 214 16.68 13.95 -14.21
N VAL A 215 17.13 12.69 -14.16
CA VAL A 215 18.54 12.32 -13.97
C VAL A 215 18.94 11.41 -15.11
N ASP A 216 19.82 11.92 -15.96
CA ASP A 216 20.28 11.18 -17.14
C ASP A 216 21.21 10.04 -16.75
N LEU A 217 21.09 8.94 -17.49
CA LEU A 217 22.02 7.83 -17.38
C LEU A 217 23.31 8.20 -18.10
N PRO A 218 24.49 8.06 -17.47
CA PRO A 218 25.77 8.26 -18.13
C PRO A 218 25.91 7.33 -19.35
N GLU A 219 26.70 7.74 -20.34
CA GLU A 219 26.98 6.95 -21.54
C GLU A 219 27.46 5.53 -21.22
N SER A 220 28.25 5.38 -20.14
CA SER A 220 28.73 4.08 -19.65
C SER A 220 27.59 3.12 -19.26
N PHE A 221 26.48 3.64 -18.71
CA PHE A 221 25.28 2.86 -18.40
C PHE A 221 24.51 2.53 -19.68
N ASP A 222 24.39 3.49 -20.59
CA ASP A 222 23.68 3.26 -21.85
C ASP A 222 24.36 2.18 -22.70
N ASN A 223 25.68 2.15 -22.74
CA ASN A 223 26.43 1.10 -23.42
C ASN A 223 26.09 -0.30 -22.91
N ILE A 224 26.00 -0.48 -21.58
CA ILE A 224 25.55 -1.74 -20.98
C ILE A 224 24.09 -2.01 -21.34
N ARG A 225 23.21 -1.01 -21.25
CA ARG A 225 21.79 -1.12 -21.59
C ARG A 225 21.59 -1.57 -23.04
N GLN A 226 22.35 -1.03 -23.98
CA GLN A 226 22.28 -1.39 -25.40
C GLN A 226 22.67 -2.86 -25.63
N LEU A 227 23.71 -3.35 -24.96
CA LEU A 227 24.12 -4.76 -25.00
C LEU A 227 23.03 -5.69 -24.46
N LEU A 228 22.45 -5.36 -23.31
CA LEU A 228 21.34 -6.11 -22.72
C LEU A 228 20.12 -6.11 -23.64
N LYS A 229 19.77 -4.95 -24.20
CA LYS A 229 18.65 -4.78 -25.13
C LYS A 229 18.84 -5.61 -26.40
N ALA A 230 20.05 -5.64 -26.96
CA ALA A 230 20.36 -6.46 -28.14
C ALA A 230 20.16 -7.96 -27.84
N ALA A 231 20.74 -8.45 -26.73
CA ALA A 231 20.61 -9.84 -26.30
C ALA A 231 19.16 -10.24 -25.98
N TYR A 232 18.39 -9.32 -25.42
CA TYR A 232 16.96 -9.49 -25.13
C TYR A 232 16.14 -9.58 -26.42
N ASN A 233 16.30 -8.61 -27.32
CA ASN A 233 15.55 -8.54 -28.58
C ASN A 233 15.78 -9.76 -29.45
N GLN A 234 17.01 -10.26 -29.52
CA GLN A 234 17.32 -11.50 -30.26
C GLN A 234 16.45 -12.68 -29.80
N ARG A 235 16.24 -12.82 -28.48
CA ARG A 235 15.45 -13.91 -27.90
C ARG A 235 13.95 -13.67 -28.08
N VAL A 236 13.49 -12.44 -27.88
CA VAL A 236 12.08 -12.08 -28.08
C VAL A 236 11.68 -12.23 -29.55
N ASP A 237 12.51 -11.82 -30.50
CA ASP A 237 12.22 -11.99 -31.92
C ASP A 237 12.17 -13.46 -32.33
N ALA A 238 13.02 -14.32 -31.75
CA ALA A 238 12.92 -15.77 -31.93
C ALA A 238 11.60 -16.33 -31.36
N LEU A 239 11.19 -15.91 -30.14
CA LEU A 239 9.90 -16.28 -29.55
C LEU A 239 8.71 -15.79 -30.39
N ARG A 240 8.81 -14.61 -31.02
CA ARG A 240 7.80 -14.06 -31.92
C ARG A 240 7.69 -14.86 -33.22
N LYS A 241 8.82 -15.26 -33.82
CA LYS A 241 8.83 -16.15 -35.00
C LYS A 241 8.18 -17.51 -34.72
N MET A 242 8.23 -17.97 -33.47
CA MET A 242 7.53 -19.17 -32.99
C MET A 242 6.07 -18.93 -32.59
N TRP A 243 5.53 -17.71 -32.77
CA TRP A 243 4.18 -17.29 -32.36
C TRP A 243 3.89 -17.45 -30.86
N LEU A 244 4.93 -17.50 -30.02
CA LEU A 244 4.80 -17.64 -28.56
C LEU A 244 4.58 -16.30 -27.85
N VAL A 245 5.00 -15.20 -28.48
CA VAL A 245 4.81 -13.83 -27.98
C VAL A 245 4.25 -12.96 -29.11
N LYS A 246 3.24 -12.13 -28.81
CA LYS A 246 2.67 -11.18 -29.76
C LYS A 246 3.36 -9.81 -29.71
N ARG A 247 3.68 -9.33 -28.51
CA ARG A 247 4.26 -8.00 -28.26
C ARG A 247 5.72 -7.92 -28.70
N LYS A 248 6.14 -6.77 -29.23
CA LYS A 248 7.55 -6.50 -29.59
C LYS A 248 8.44 -6.39 -28.35
N VAL A 249 7.91 -5.86 -27.26
CA VAL A 249 8.57 -5.75 -25.96
C VAL A 249 7.63 -6.31 -24.89
N PRO A 250 7.68 -7.62 -24.61
CA PRO A 250 6.84 -8.23 -23.57
C PRO A 250 7.29 -7.78 -22.18
N SER A 251 6.33 -7.57 -21.28
CA SER A 251 6.63 -7.26 -19.89
C SER A 251 7.21 -8.48 -19.16
N LYS A 252 7.88 -8.27 -18.02
CA LYS A 252 8.30 -9.37 -17.14
C LYS A 252 7.14 -10.32 -16.80
N LYS A 253 5.94 -9.77 -16.57
CA LYS A 253 4.72 -10.55 -16.31
C LYS A 253 4.38 -11.45 -17.50
N ASP A 254 4.42 -10.92 -18.73
CA ASP A 254 4.13 -11.68 -19.95
C ASP A 254 5.12 -12.85 -20.10
N LEU A 255 6.40 -12.62 -19.83
CA LEU A 255 7.44 -13.66 -19.91
C LEU A 255 7.27 -14.75 -18.84
N LEU A 256 6.90 -14.39 -17.61
CA LEU A 256 6.62 -15.35 -16.53
C LEU A 256 5.38 -16.21 -16.83
N VAL A 257 4.32 -15.60 -17.36
CA VAL A 257 3.12 -16.34 -17.81
C VAL A 257 3.50 -17.31 -18.92
N LEU A 258 4.30 -16.87 -19.90
CA LEU A 258 4.78 -17.73 -20.98
C LEU A 258 5.63 -18.89 -20.44
N GLN A 259 6.54 -18.64 -19.51
CA GLN A 259 7.34 -19.68 -18.86
C GLN A 259 6.45 -20.77 -18.24
N GLY A 260 5.42 -20.38 -17.47
CA GLY A 260 4.47 -21.31 -16.86
C GLY A 260 3.74 -22.16 -17.91
N ASN A 261 3.24 -21.52 -18.97
CA ASN A 261 2.56 -22.19 -20.08
C ASN A 261 3.47 -23.19 -20.82
N LEU A 262 4.74 -22.84 -21.04
CA LEU A 262 5.72 -23.69 -21.70
C LEU A 262 6.09 -24.90 -20.82
N MET A 263 6.29 -24.70 -19.52
CA MET A 263 6.55 -25.79 -18.57
C MET A 263 5.38 -26.79 -18.52
N ALA A 264 4.13 -26.32 -18.58
CA ALA A 264 2.96 -27.19 -18.66
C ALA A 264 2.95 -28.04 -19.95
N LYS A 265 3.30 -27.44 -21.10
CA LYS A 265 3.38 -28.13 -22.40
C LYS A 265 4.56 -29.08 -22.56
N ILE A 266 5.62 -28.91 -21.76
CA ILE A 266 6.74 -29.85 -21.73
C ILE A 266 6.31 -31.20 -21.14
N ARG A 267 5.43 -31.19 -20.11
CA ARG A 267 4.90 -32.43 -19.52
C ARG A 267 4.12 -33.29 -20.51
N SER A 268 3.57 -32.68 -21.58
CA SER A 268 2.89 -33.39 -22.67
C SER A 268 3.81 -33.73 -23.86
N GLY A 269 5.14 -33.63 -23.70
CA GLY A 269 6.11 -34.09 -24.71
C GLY A 269 6.38 -33.13 -25.88
N ASN A 270 5.96 -31.87 -25.78
CA ASN A 270 6.09 -30.91 -26.89
C ASN A 270 7.53 -30.37 -27.05
N LYS A 271 8.24 -30.79 -28.12
CA LYS A 271 9.60 -30.33 -28.45
C LYS A 271 9.72 -28.80 -28.65
N ASN A 272 8.71 -28.15 -29.24
CA ASN A 272 8.71 -26.69 -29.43
C ASN A 272 8.64 -25.95 -28.09
N ALA A 273 8.07 -26.56 -27.05
CA ALA A 273 8.02 -25.97 -25.73
C ALA A 273 9.40 -25.92 -25.06
N PHE A 274 10.27 -26.90 -25.32
CA PHE A 274 11.66 -26.88 -24.84
C PHE A 274 12.49 -25.76 -25.48
N ILE A 275 12.33 -25.53 -26.78
CA ILE A 275 12.99 -24.42 -27.49
C ILE A 275 12.46 -23.08 -26.99
N GLY A 276 11.15 -22.93 -26.83
CA GLY A 276 10.57 -21.73 -26.24
C GLY A 276 11.12 -21.46 -24.83
N LEU A 277 11.28 -22.51 -24.02
CA LEU A 277 11.79 -22.38 -22.66
C LEU A 277 13.25 -21.93 -22.64
N SER A 278 14.08 -22.42 -23.56
CA SER A 278 15.49 -22.02 -23.68
C SER A 278 15.68 -20.56 -24.10
N LEU A 279 14.66 -19.93 -24.69
CA LEU A 279 14.65 -18.52 -25.05
C LEU A 279 14.05 -17.64 -23.94
N VAL A 280 12.94 -18.06 -23.32
CA VAL A 280 12.22 -17.25 -22.33
C VAL A 280 12.99 -17.11 -21.02
N LEU A 281 13.65 -18.17 -20.54
CA LEU A 281 14.36 -18.14 -19.26
C LEU A 281 15.53 -17.14 -19.27
N PRO A 282 16.41 -17.14 -20.29
CA PRO A 282 17.41 -16.09 -20.41
C PRO A 282 16.81 -14.70 -20.63
N ALA A 283 15.71 -14.55 -21.39
CA ALA A 283 15.06 -13.25 -21.59
C ALA A 283 14.57 -12.63 -20.26
N ILE A 284 14.01 -13.43 -19.35
CA ILE A 284 13.62 -12.99 -18.00
C ILE A 284 14.83 -12.50 -17.20
N LYS A 285 15.97 -13.18 -17.32
CA LYS A 285 17.22 -12.80 -16.63
C LYS A 285 17.80 -11.49 -17.15
N ILE A 286 17.79 -11.29 -18.47
CA ILE A 286 18.25 -10.05 -19.11
C ILE A 286 17.31 -8.89 -18.77
N GLU A 287 16.00 -9.11 -18.77
CA GLU A 287 15.03 -8.10 -18.34
C GLU A 287 15.28 -7.69 -16.87
N HIS A 288 15.51 -8.67 -16.00
CA HIS A 288 15.82 -8.39 -14.61
C HIS A 288 17.11 -7.58 -14.45
N ALA A 289 18.17 -7.96 -15.18
CA ALA A 289 19.43 -7.22 -15.20
C ALA A 289 19.27 -5.78 -15.68
N THR A 290 18.47 -5.56 -16.72
CA THR A 290 18.17 -4.21 -17.23
C THR A 290 17.46 -3.39 -16.16
N GLY A 291 16.47 -3.97 -15.47
CA GLY A 291 15.82 -3.33 -14.34
C GLY A 291 16.79 -2.98 -13.21
N LEU A 292 17.73 -3.87 -12.87
CA LEU A 292 18.76 -3.57 -11.86
C LEU A 292 19.65 -2.40 -12.27
N LEU A 293 20.10 -2.36 -13.53
CA LEU A 293 20.90 -1.25 -14.07
C LEU A 293 20.17 0.10 -13.97
N GLU A 294 18.90 0.13 -14.37
CA GLU A 294 18.09 1.36 -14.47
C GLU A 294 17.52 1.83 -13.12
N THR A 295 17.42 0.95 -12.12
CA THR A 295 16.78 1.28 -10.83
C THR A 295 17.75 1.31 -9.64
N GLN A 296 18.82 0.52 -9.68
CA GLN A 296 19.72 0.29 -8.53
C GLN A 296 21.20 0.52 -8.89
N GLY A 297 21.59 0.35 -10.15
CA GLY A 297 22.92 0.69 -10.66
C GLY A 297 23.94 -0.44 -10.60
N ILE A 298 25.21 -0.06 -10.82
CA ILE A 298 26.32 -0.97 -11.13
C ILE A 298 26.62 -2.01 -10.03
N PRO A 299 26.72 -1.66 -8.73
CA PRO A 299 27.12 -2.65 -7.73
C PRO A 299 26.12 -3.80 -7.58
N ILE A 300 24.82 -3.48 -7.64
CA ILE A 300 23.76 -4.49 -7.54
C ILE A 300 23.73 -5.36 -8.79
N LEU A 301 23.92 -4.76 -9.97
CA LEU A 301 24.04 -5.51 -11.21
C LEU A 301 25.26 -6.45 -11.19
N GLU A 302 26.40 -6.02 -10.68
CA GLU A 302 27.60 -6.87 -10.56
C GLU A 302 27.38 -8.03 -9.58
N ASN A 303 26.70 -7.79 -8.46
CA ASN A 303 26.31 -8.85 -7.54
C ASN A 303 25.36 -9.86 -8.20
N TYR A 304 24.45 -9.39 -9.04
CA TYR A 304 23.60 -10.26 -9.86
C TYR A 304 24.43 -11.09 -10.84
N TRP A 305 25.43 -10.51 -11.52
CA TRP A 305 26.34 -11.24 -12.39
C TRP A 305 27.17 -12.29 -11.68
N LYS A 306 27.67 -12.00 -10.47
CA LYS A 306 28.37 -12.99 -9.63
C LYS A 306 27.47 -14.18 -9.31
N LYS A 307 26.23 -13.93 -8.88
CA LYS A 307 25.23 -14.98 -8.61
C LYS A 307 24.92 -15.78 -9.88
N LEU A 308 24.72 -15.10 -11.00
CA LEU A 308 24.39 -15.74 -12.28
C LEU A 308 25.52 -16.63 -12.80
N ARG A 309 26.79 -16.23 -12.61
CA ARG A 309 27.98 -17.04 -12.94
C ARG A 309 28.10 -18.30 -12.09
N ALA A 310 27.64 -18.25 -10.84
CA ALA A 310 27.65 -19.39 -9.93
C ALA A 310 26.49 -20.37 -10.13
N GLU A 311 25.52 -20.06 -11.00
CA GLU A 311 24.39 -20.95 -11.25
C GLU A 311 24.76 -22.14 -12.15
N GLU A 312 24.39 -23.35 -11.71
CA GLU A 312 24.65 -24.59 -12.46
C GLU A 312 23.71 -24.84 -13.65
N SER A 313 22.65 -24.05 -13.77
CA SER A 313 21.64 -24.21 -14.83
C SER A 313 22.25 -24.08 -16.23
N LYS A 314 21.91 -25.03 -17.13
CA LYS A 314 22.32 -25.01 -18.54
C LYS A 314 21.99 -23.68 -19.23
N TYR A 315 20.84 -23.07 -18.90
CA TYR A 315 20.42 -21.79 -19.46
C TYR A 315 21.28 -20.62 -18.97
N SER A 316 21.69 -20.65 -17.71
CA SER A 316 22.58 -19.64 -17.11
C SER A 316 23.97 -19.74 -17.72
N LYS A 317 24.53 -20.95 -17.81
CA LYS A 317 25.83 -21.19 -18.46
C LYS A 317 25.85 -20.74 -19.92
N ALA A 318 24.77 -20.97 -20.67
CA ALA A 318 24.64 -20.49 -22.04
C ALA A 318 24.52 -18.96 -22.11
N LEU A 319 23.75 -18.35 -21.21
CA LEU A 319 23.57 -16.90 -21.15
C LEU A 319 24.87 -16.16 -20.81
N VAL A 320 25.67 -16.67 -19.86
CA VAL A 320 26.96 -16.07 -19.48
C VAL A 320 27.95 -16.05 -20.64
N LYS A 321 27.85 -17.02 -21.56
CA LYS A 321 28.71 -17.13 -22.77
C LYS A 321 28.20 -16.32 -23.96
N ASP A 322 27.01 -15.71 -23.87
CA ASP A 322 26.48 -14.84 -24.91
C ASP A 322 27.38 -13.60 -25.04
N LYS A 323 27.88 -13.31 -26.24
CA LYS A 323 28.86 -12.24 -26.49
C LYS A 323 28.41 -10.88 -25.95
N ALA A 324 27.13 -10.52 -26.13
CA ALA A 324 26.62 -9.24 -25.66
C ALA A 324 26.56 -9.21 -24.12
N ILE A 325 26.20 -10.33 -23.50
CA ILE A 325 26.12 -10.47 -22.04
C ILE A 325 27.50 -10.52 -21.40
N SER A 326 28.45 -11.27 -21.97
CA SER A 326 29.83 -11.31 -21.47
C SER A 326 30.46 -9.91 -21.52
N ASN A 327 30.22 -9.16 -22.61
CA ASN A 327 30.68 -7.76 -22.71
C ASN A 327 30.00 -6.87 -21.67
N ALA A 328 28.68 -7.00 -21.49
CA ALA A 328 27.95 -6.25 -20.48
C ALA A 328 28.49 -6.55 -19.05
N MET A 329 28.77 -7.81 -18.74
CA MET A 329 29.37 -8.23 -17.47
C MET A 329 30.75 -7.63 -17.26
N TRP A 330 31.61 -7.67 -18.28
CA TRP A 330 32.94 -7.07 -18.21
C TRP A 330 32.87 -5.55 -17.96
N MET A 331 32.04 -4.83 -18.72
CA MET A 331 31.81 -3.39 -18.51
C MET A 331 31.27 -3.11 -17.10
N THR A 332 30.31 -3.92 -16.63
CA THR A 332 29.74 -3.78 -15.28
C THR A 332 30.82 -3.91 -14.21
N ASN A 333 31.65 -4.96 -14.30
CA ASN A 333 32.72 -5.21 -13.33
C ASN A 333 33.75 -4.07 -13.32
N ARG A 334 34.20 -3.61 -14.49
CA ARG A 334 35.12 -2.47 -14.60
C ARG A 334 34.55 -1.20 -13.95
N LEU A 335 33.32 -0.83 -14.29
CA LEU A 335 32.67 0.34 -13.68
C LEU A 335 32.49 0.18 -12.16
N CYS A 336 32.25 -1.06 -11.70
CA CYS A 336 32.13 -1.34 -10.27
C CYS A 336 33.45 -1.12 -9.53
N GLU A 337 34.57 -1.53 -10.13
CA GLU A 337 35.94 -1.32 -9.62
C GLU A 337 36.34 0.15 -9.63
N GLU A 338 35.94 0.90 -10.67
CA GLU A 338 36.09 2.35 -10.77
C GLU A 338 35.16 3.12 -9.78
N GLY A 339 34.33 2.41 -9.02
CA GLY A 339 33.49 3.01 -7.98
C GLY A 339 32.19 3.65 -8.47
N TYR A 340 31.78 3.42 -9.73
CA TYR A 340 30.52 3.95 -10.25
C TYR A 340 29.32 3.42 -9.45
N ARG A 341 28.35 4.32 -9.25
CA ARG A 341 27.07 4.09 -8.57
C ARG A 341 25.94 4.64 -9.41
N HIS A 342 24.70 4.39 -9.00
CA HIS A 342 23.55 4.95 -9.72
C HIS A 342 23.56 6.49 -9.67
N PRO A 343 23.36 7.21 -10.79
CA PRO A 343 23.48 8.68 -10.85
C PRO A 343 22.49 9.42 -9.92
N LYS A 344 21.34 8.80 -9.64
CA LYS A 344 20.38 9.32 -8.63
C LYS A 344 20.99 9.44 -7.23
N MET A 345 22.00 8.65 -6.85
CA MET A 345 22.64 8.75 -5.55
C MET A 345 23.39 10.08 -5.42
N SER A 346 24.18 10.44 -6.42
CA SER A 346 24.90 11.73 -6.44
C SER A 346 23.93 12.91 -6.46
N LYS A 347 22.85 12.82 -7.24
CA LYS A 347 21.82 13.88 -7.28
C LYS A 347 21.07 14.00 -5.95
N LEU A 348 20.72 12.88 -5.32
CA LEU A 348 20.09 12.84 -4.00
C LEU A 348 20.99 13.51 -2.95
N CYS A 349 22.28 13.15 -2.90
CA CYS A 349 23.25 13.78 -2.00
C CYS A 349 23.34 15.29 -2.25
N SER A 350 23.34 15.73 -3.50
CA SER A 350 23.36 17.16 -3.84
C SER A 350 22.12 17.90 -3.33
N ILE A 351 20.92 17.32 -3.48
CA ILE A 351 19.66 17.93 -3.03
C ILE A 351 19.65 18.05 -1.51
N ILE A 352 19.95 16.95 -0.81
CA ILE A 352 19.93 16.91 0.66
C ILE A 352 20.99 17.83 1.25
N ASN A 353 22.20 17.85 0.69
CA ASN A 353 23.27 18.74 1.16
C ASN A 353 22.89 20.22 0.96
N SER A 354 22.23 20.57 -0.15
CA SER A 354 21.73 21.93 -0.38
C SER A 354 20.67 22.31 0.66
N GLU A 355 19.71 21.43 0.91
CA GLU A 355 18.64 21.65 1.88
C GLU A 355 19.18 21.81 3.31
N LEU A 356 20.06 20.91 3.76
CA LEU A 356 20.62 20.95 5.11
C LEU A 356 21.60 22.12 5.34
N LYS A 357 22.22 22.65 4.28
CA LYS A 357 23.01 23.88 4.36
C LYS A 357 22.13 25.11 4.61
N GLN A 358 20.96 25.17 3.98
CA GLN A 358 20.02 26.28 4.15
C GLN A 358 19.23 26.15 5.45
N LYS A 359 18.80 24.93 5.78
CA LYS A 359 17.96 24.60 6.94
C LYS A 359 18.47 23.33 7.63
N PRO A 360 19.41 23.46 8.59
CA PRO A 360 19.99 22.32 9.30
C PRO A 360 18.97 21.45 10.05
N GLU A 361 17.83 22.02 10.45
CA GLU A 361 16.75 21.33 11.17
C GLU A 361 15.72 20.66 10.24
N SER A 362 15.94 20.67 8.92
CA SER A 362 15.02 20.08 7.95
C SER A 362 14.86 18.57 8.20
N LYS A 363 13.60 18.13 8.29
CA LYS A 363 13.23 16.71 8.37
C LYS A 363 12.89 16.20 6.99
N ILE A 364 13.72 15.28 6.48
CA ILE A 364 13.64 14.77 5.11
C ILE A 364 13.28 13.28 5.16
N ILE A 365 12.33 12.86 4.30
CA ILE A 365 11.99 11.46 4.10
C ILE A 365 12.37 11.08 2.66
N VAL A 366 13.15 10.01 2.51
CA VAL A 366 13.53 9.46 1.20
C VAL A 366 12.85 8.11 1.03
N PHE A 367 12.00 7.97 0.02
CA PHE A 367 11.32 6.73 -0.30
C PHE A 367 12.08 5.93 -1.37
N ALA A 368 12.23 4.62 -1.15
CA ALA A 368 12.77 3.68 -2.13
C ALA A 368 12.02 2.34 -2.06
N SER A 369 11.86 1.67 -3.21
CA SER A 369 11.06 0.44 -3.31
C SER A 369 11.80 -0.83 -2.89
N PHE A 370 13.14 -0.81 -2.81
CA PHE A 370 13.97 -1.99 -2.54
C PHE A 370 14.85 -1.79 -1.31
N ARG A 371 14.99 -2.84 -0.49
CA ARG A 371 15.81 -2.81 0.75
C ARG A 371 17.27 -2.51 0.45
N ASP A 372 17.85 -3.14 -0.57
CA ASP A 372 19.24 -2.92 -0.96
C ASP A 372 19.48 -1.44 -1.35
N THR A 373 18.49 -0.80 -2.00
CA THR A 373 18.53 0.64 -2.32
C THR A 373 18.42 1.51 -1.07
N VAL A 374 17.60 1.12 -0.09
CA VAL A 374 17.51 1.83 1.20
C VAL A 374 18.88 1.82 1.90
N SER A 375 19.55 0.68 1.93
CA SER A 375 20.87 0.57 2.54
C SER A 375 21.97 1.32 1.81
N GLU A 376 21.91 1.39 0.48
CA GLU A 376 22.79 2.27 -0.29
C GLU A 376 22.52 3.75 0.03
N ILE A 377 21.25 4.18 0.03
CA ILE A 377 20.85 5.55 0.41
C ILE A 377 21.38 5.89 1.81
N TYR A 378 21.15 5.02 2.79
CA TYR A 378 21.65 5.21 4.15
C TYR A 378 23.16 5.41 4.19
N SER A 379 23.92 4.56 3.48
CA SER A 379 25.38 4.64 3.43
C SER A 379 25.88 5.95 2.80
N VAL A 380 25.27 6.41 1.70
CA VAL A 380 25.70 7.65 1.02
C VAL A 380 25.29 8.91 1.79
N LEU A 381 24.11 8.90 2.43
CA LEU A 381 23.66 10.03 3.24
C LEU A 381 24.44 10.17 4.55
N GLY A 382 24.93 9.07 5.11
CA GLY A 382 25.77 9.09 6.32
C GLY A 382 27.11 9.81 6.13
N ARG A 383 27.50 10.12 4.87
CA ARG A 383 28.71 10.89 4.54
C ARG A 383 28.45 12.38 4.37
N ILE A 384 27.19 12.82 4.39
CA ILE A 384 26.82 14.23 4.25
C ILE A 384 26.95 14.90 5.62
N ASP A 385 27.63 16.04 5.65
CA ASP A 385 27.74 16.85 6.87
C ASP A 385 26.35 17.24 7.40
N LYS A 386 26.16 17.15 8.72
CA LYS A 386 24.89 17.38 9.45
C LYS A 386 23.74 16.40 9.16
N ALA A 387 23.86 15.47 8.21
CA ALA A 387 22.84 14.46 7.99
C ALA A 387 22.84 13.41 9.13
N LYS A 388 21.65 13.09 9.65
CA LYS A 388 21.44 12.03 10.65
C LYS A 388 20.46 10.99 10.09
N PRO A 389 20.85 10.22 9.06
CA PRO A 389 19.93 9.27 8.41
C PRO A 389 19.58 8.12 9.36
N VAL A 390 18.34 7.64 9.26
CA VAL A 390 17.85 6.45 9.97
C VAL A 390 17.14 5.57 8.94
N GLU A 391 17.47 4.28 8.91
CA GLU A 391 16.75 3.33 8.07
C GLU A 391 15.38 2.99 8.66
N PHE A 392 14.35 3.03 7.83
CA PHE A 392 13.01 2.57 8.19
C PHE A 392 12.55 1.52 7.19
N ILE A 393 12.71 0.24 7.54
CA ILE A 393 12.35 -0.90 6.70
C ILE A 393 11.29 -1.73 7.43
N GLY A 394 10.16 -1.99 6.76
CA GLY A 394 9.12 -2.87 7.31
C GLY A 394 9.65 -4.30 7.51
N GLN A 395 9.33 -4.90 8.67
CA GLN A 395 9.62 -6.30 8.99
C GLN A 395 8.77 -7.25 8.12
N GLY A 396 9.15 -7.39 6.85
CA GLY A 396 8.79 -8.56 6.06
C GLY A 396 9.75 -9.68 6.40
N SER A 397 9.42 -10.50 7.39
CA SER A 397 10.03 -11.80 7.58
C SER A 397 9.62 -12.67 6.39
N ARG A 398 10.52 -12.84 5.43
CA ARG A 398 10.53 -14.12 4.71
C ARG A 398 10.99 -15.11 5.76
N LEU A 399 10.06 -15.89 6.29
CA LEU A 399 10.35 -17.18 6.92
C LEU A 399 11.17 -17.98 5.89
N SER A 400 12.49 -17.87 5.97
CA SER A 400 13.38 -18.87 5.40
C SER A 400 13.14 -20.12 6.23
N GLY A 401 12.37 -21.05 5.68
CA GLY A 401 12.28 -22.40 6.23
C GLY A 401 13.69 -22.94 6.43
N LYS A 402 13.98 -23.32 7.67
CA LYS A 402 14.91 -24.39 7.96
C LYS A 402 14.08 -25.63 8.21
#